data_AF-A0A920HEB1-F1
#
_entry.id   AF-A0A920HEB1-F1
#
_cell.length_a   1.000
_cell.length_b   1.000
_cell.length_c   1.000
_cell.angle_alpha   90.00
_cell.angle_beta   90.00
_cell.angle_gamma   90.00
#
_symmetry.space_group_name_H-M   'P 1'
#
loop_
_entity.id
_entity.type
_entity.pdbx_description
1 polymer ?
#
loop_
_entity_poly.entity_id
_entity_poly.type
_entity_poly.pdbx_seq_one_letter_code
_entity_poly.pdbx_strand_id
1 'polypeptide(L)'
;MTFKNRIRKKTLLIILLIIFFPIFSYGFHKIDYYKDLEKFNYRKVSILQPNIDPNLKWNSSFKNELYSIMDSLNLIAYEGKPDLVLWPESALPAYVRVSSVKNKLKEVVRDFNIPALIGTLDVSWQSNKRKVFNGSIYLGIEEEKMYHKIFLVPFAEYNPLTKIDFLKNISYWDFGHGSFTPGIEHTIFNIDSIGFSNVICYESSHPKISRKMILNGARFLTIQANDAWLSNSSGVIQHFELARLRAVELRTGIARSANTGISGIIYPDGKTGGKIPFDNQGVLKNNVILNNGLSIYAKFGSVFAYICLIISILSTTCLCFLKKIK
;
A
#
# COMPACT_ATOMS: atom_id res chain seq x y z
N MET A 1 -40.62 2.73 39.54
CA MET A 1 -39.41 3.04 38.73
C MET A 1 -39.05 1.96 37.70
N THR A 2 -39.84 0.90 37.52
CA THR A 2 -39.43 -0.35 36.85
C THR A 2 -39.97 -0.57 35.42
N PHE A 3 -41.16 -0.06 35.08
CA PHE A 3 -41.77 -0.26 33.74
C PHE A 3 -41.21 0.69 32.67
N LYS A 4 -41.06 1.99 33.00
CA LYS A 4 -40.50 3.03 32.12
C LYS A 4 -39.04 2.75 31.72
N ASN A 5 -38.27 2.14 32.63
CA ASN A 5 -36.89 1.69 32.36
C ASN A 5 -36.85 0.43 31.47
N ARG A 6 -37.83 -0.47 31.56
CA ARG A 6 -37.92 -1.68 30.72
C ARG A 6 -38.29 -1.34 29.27
N ILE A 7 -39.22 -0.40 29.08
CA ILE A 7 -39.59 0.12 27.74
C ILE A 7 -38.38 0.81 27.10
N ARG A 8 -37.67 1.69 27.83
CA ARG A 8 -36.44 2.34 27.34
C ARG A 8 -35.35 1.35 26.91
N LYS A 9 -35.14 0.26 27.65
CA LYS A 9 -34.17 -0.79 27.28
C LYS A 9 -34.57 -1.54 26.01
N LYS A 10 -35.86 -1.90 25.86
CA LYS A 10 -36.36 -2.56 24.63
C LYS A 10 -36.24 -1.65 23.40
N THR A 11 -36.61 -0.37 23.52
CA THR A 11 -36.48 0.60 22.43
C THR A 11 -35.01 0.80 22.04
N LEU A 12 -34.10 0.93 23.00
CA LEU A 12 -32.66 1.05 22.72
C LEU A 12 -32.11 -0.18 21.99
N LEU A 13 -32.50 -1.38 22.42
CA LEU A 13 -32.09 -2.63 21.76
C LEU A 13 -32.59 -2.68 20.31
N ILE A 14 -33.84 -2.29 20.05
CA ILE A 14 -34.39 -2.23 18.69
C ILE A 14 -33.60 -1.25 17.82
N ILE A 15 -33.27 -0.06 18.34
CA ILE A 15 -32.46 0.93 17.62
C ILE A 15 -31.07 0.37 17.30
N LEU A 16 -30.41 -0.25 18.28
CA LEU A 16 -29.11 -0.88 18.07
C LEU A 16 -29.19 -1.97 17.00
N LEU A 17 -30.22 -2.82 17.03
CA LEU A 17 -30.43 -3.85 16.01
C LEU A 17 -30.65 -3.22 14.63
N ILE A 18 -31.48 -2.20 14.48
CA ILE A 18 -31.72 -1.51 13.20
C ILE A 18 -30.43 -0.91 12.63
N ILE A 19 -29.55 -0.37 13.49
CA ILE A 19 -28.28 0.22 13.06
C ILE A 19 -27.25 -0.85 12.69
N PHE A 20 -27.06 -1.84 13.57
CA PHE A 20 -25.97 -2.81 13.43
C PHE A 20 -26.31 -3.98 12.51
N PHE A 21 -27.58 -4.38 12.42
CA PHE A 21 -27.98 -5.54 11.61
C PHE A 21 -27.62 -5.39 10.12
N PRO A 22 -27.88 -4.26 9.44
CA PRO A 22 -27.47 -4.08 8.04
C PRO A 22 -25.95 -4.11 7.87
N ILE A 23 -25.20 -3.53 8.82
CA ILE A 23 -23.73 -3.49 8.78
C ILE A 23 -23.14 -4.89 8.90
N PHE A 24 -23.59 -5.66 9.90
CA PHE A 24 -23.15 -7.04 10.09
C PHE A 24 -23.60 -7.94 8.95
N SER A 25 -24.86 -7.82 8.50
CA SER A 25 -25.37 -8.60 7.37
C SER A 25 -24.57 -8.37 6.09
N TYR A 26 -24.25 -7.10 5.79
CA TYR A 26 -23.37 -6.75 4.67
C TYR A 26 -21.97 -7.34 4.84
N GLY A 27 -21.40 -7.25 6.04
CA GLY A 27 -20.08 -7.81 6.36
C GLY A 27 -20.03 -9.32 6.14
N PHE A 28 -20.97 -10.07 6.71
CA PHE A 28 -21.07 -11.53 6.54
C PHE A 28 -21.27 -11.91 5.07
N HIS A 29 -22.20 -11.25 4.38
CA HIS A 29 -22.42 -11.49 2.96
C HIS A 29 -21.15 -11.23 2.13
N LYS A 30 -20.38 -10.18 2.43
CA LYS A 30 -19.13 -9.90 1.71
C LYS A 30 -18.02 -10.90 2.02
N ILE A 31 -17.89 -11.37 3.26
CA ILE A 31 -16.92 -12.42 3.61
C ILE A 31 -17.27 -13.72 2.87
N ASP A 32 -18.55 -14.10 2.84
CA ASP A 32 -19.00 -15.30 2.15
C ASP A 32 -18.86 -15.18 0.62
N TYR A 33 -19.17 -14.00 0.07
CA TYR A 33 -19.03 -13.72 -1.36
C TYR A 33 -17.62 -13.95 -1.89
N TYR A 34 -16.58 -13.70 -1.08
CA TYR A 34 -15.17 -13.91 -1.42
C TYR A 34 -14.59 -15.23 -0.89
N LYS A 35 -15.42 -16.13 -0.34
CA LYS A 35 -14.96 -17.43 0.16
C LYS A 35 -14.49 -18.35 -0.97
N ASP A 36 -15.23 -18.36 -2.07
CA ASP A 36 -14.87 -19.04 -3.30
C ASP A 36 -14.18 -18.04 -4.24
N LEU A 37 -12.85 -18.10 -4.27
CA LEU A 37 -12.01 -17.19 -5.05
C LEU A 37 -11.90 -17.58 -6.52
N GLU A 38 -12.22 -18.83 -6.87
CA GLU A 38 -12.02 -19.37 -8.23
C GLU A 38 -12.95 -18.71 -9.26
N LYS A 39 -14.10 -18.21 -8.82
CA LYS A 39 -15.04 -17.47 -9.67
C LYS A 39 -14.59 -16.05 -10.04
N PHE A 40 -13.48 -15.55 -9.49
CA PHE A 40 -12.99 -14.20 -9.75
C PHE A 40 -11.83 -14.20 -10.73
N ASN A 41 -11.79 -13.17 -11.58
CA ASN A 41 -10.62 -12.91 -12.42
C ASN A 41 -9.41 -12.59 -11.53
N TYR A 42 -8.24 -13.01 -11.98
CA TYR A 42 -6.98 -12.82 -11.25
C TYR A 42 -5.82 -12.50 -12.19
N ARG A 43 -4.71 -12.06 -11.60
CA ARG A 43 -3.39 -12.01 -12.24
C ARG A 43 -2.39 -12.84 -11.43
N LYS A 44 -1.53 -13.58 -12.11
CA LYS A 44 -0.42 -14.30 -11.48
C LYS A 44 0.70 -13.31 -11.17
N VAL A 45 1.18 -13.29 -9.94
CA VAL A 45 2.26 -12.39 -9.51
C VAL A 45 3.36 -13.20 -8.83
N SER A 46 4.61 -12.90 -9.17
CA SER A 46 5.78 -13.35 -8.42
C SER A 46 6.35 -12.19 -7.61
N ILE A 47 6.44 -12.36 -6.30
CA ILE A 47 6.81 -11.33 -5.33
C ILE A 47 8.17 -11.66 -4.74
N LEU A 48 9.14 -10.76 -4.91
CA LEU A 48 10.49 -10.93 -4.36
C LEU A 48 10.54 -10.38 -2.93
N GLN A 49 11.22 -11.11 -2.04
CA GLN A 49 11.63 -10.65 -0.72
C GLN A 49 13.11 -10.99 -0.52
N PRO A 50 14.03 -10.02 -0.67
CA PRO A 50 15.46 -10.29 -0.63
C PRO A 50 16.08 -10.30 0.78
N ASN A 51 15.35 -9.83 1.79
CA ASN A 51 15.80 -9.74 3.18
C ASN A 51 17.17 -9.03 3.37
N ILE A 52 17.28 -7.80 2.88
CA ILE A 52 18.54 -7.05 2.91
C ILE A 52 18.51 -6.01 4.02
N ASP A 53 19.55 -5.99 4.85
CA ASP A 53 19.76 -4.91 5.83
C ASP A 53 19.83 -3.55 5.13
N PRO A 54 18.99 -2.57 5.52
CA PRO A 54 18.92 -1.26 4.88
C PRO A 54 20.24 -0.47 5.01
N ASN A 55 21.05 -0.72 6.04
CA ASN A 55 22.35 -0.08 6.22
C ASN A 55 23.40 -0.67 5.28
N LEU A 56 23.38 -1.98 5.06
CA LEU A 56 24.29 -2.65 4.12
C LEU A 56 23.93 -2.34 2.66
N LYS A 57 22.65 -2.12 2.35
CA LYS A 57 22.14 -1.85 1.00
C LYS A 57 22.88 -0.69 0.28
N TRP A 58 23.34 0.31 1.04
CA TRP A 58 24.03 1.48 0.50
C TRP A 58 25.55 1.39 0.55
N ASN A 59 26.09 0.29 1.09
CA ASN A 59 27.52 0.04 1.13
C ASN A 59 28.03 -0.42 -0.25
N SER A 60 29.07 0.24 -0.77
CA SER A 60 29.66 -0.09 -2.06
C SER A 60 30.24 -1.51 -2.11
N SER A 61 30.76 -2.03 -0.98
CA SER A 61 31.31 -3.40 -0.92
C SER A 61 30.23 -4.47 -1.03
N PHE A 62 29.02 -4.20 -0.55
CA PHE A 62 27.89 -5.13 -0.58
C PHE A 62 27.13 -5.12 -1.91
N LYS A 63 27.42 -4.16 -2.80
CA LYS A 63 26.69 -3.97 -4.05
C LYS A 63 26.65 -5.22 -4.92
N ASN A 64 27.78 -5.92 -5.11
CA ASN A 64 27.82 -7.09 -5.99
C ASN A 64 27.00 -8.26 -5.41
N GLU A 65 27.08 -8.46 -4.10
CA GLU A 65 26.30 -9.49 -3.39
C GLU A 65 24.80 -9.20 -3.49
N LEU A 66 24.39 -7.96 -3.25
CA LEU A 66 23.00 -7.53 -3.42
C LEU A 66 22.48 -7.81 -4.83
N TYR A 67 23.26 -7.46 -5.86
CA TYR A 67 22.85 -7.70 -7.24
C TYR A 67 22.74 -9.21 -7.54
N SER A 68 23.65 -10.03 -7.01
CA SER A 68 23.58 -11.49 -7.13
C SER A 68 22.33 -12.07 -6.47
N ILE A 69 21.97 -11.60 -5.27
CA ILE A 69 20.75 -12.01 -4.56
C ILE A 69 19.52 -11.62 -5.37
N MET A 70 19.45 -10.37 -5.82
CA MET A 70 18.32 -9.87 -6.60
C MET A 70 18.17 -10.58 -7.94
N ASP A 71 19.27 -10.83 -8.67
CA ASP A 71 19.26 -11.57 -9.93
C ASP A 71 18.78 -13.02 -9.74
N SER A 72 19.23 -13.69 -8.67
CA SER A 72 18.79 -15.05 -8.32
C SER A 72 17.29 -15.12 -8.01
N LEU A 73 16.79 -14.22 -7.16
CA LEU A 73 15.36 -14.14 -6.84
C LEU A 73 14.53 -13.76 -8.06
N ASN A 74 15.06 -12.89 -8.92
CA ASN A 74 14.39 -12.49 -10.13
C ASN A 74 14.24 -13.67 -11.09
N LEU A 75 15.29 -14.48 -11.29
CA LEU A 75 15.21 -15.69 -12.11
C LEU A 75 14.13 -16.65 -11.59
N ILE A 76 14.14 -16.95 -10.28
CA ILE A 76 13.12 -17.80 -9.64
C ILE A 76 11.71 -17.22 -9.86
N ALA A 77 11.55 -15.90 -9.80
CA ALA A 77 10.28 -15.22 -10.02
C ALA A 77 9.78 -15.39 -11.46
N TYR A 78 10.65 -15.24 -12.45
CA TYR A 78 10.33 -15.40 -13.86
C TYR A 78 10.05 -16.87 -14.25
N GLU A 79 10.74 -17.86 -13.65
CA GLU A 79 10.43 -19.28 -13.81
C GLU A 79 9.00 -19.66 -13.41
N GLY A 80 8.40 -18.86 -12.51
CA GLY A 80 6.99 -18.99 -12.14
C GLY A 80 6.00 -18.64 -13.27
N LYS A 81 6.49 -18.10 -14.39
CA LYS A 81 5.70 -17.57 -15.52
C LYS A 81 4.52 -16.69 -15.05
N PRO A 82 4.77 -15.67 -14.20
CA PRO A 82 3.71 -14.78 -13.74
C PRO A 82 3.28 -13.80 -14.83
N ASP A 83 2.18 -13.10 -14.60
CA ASP A 83 1.77 -11.94 -15.41
C ASP A 83 2.52 -10.66 -15.00
N LEU A 84 3.10 -10.63 -13.78
CA LEU A 84 3.89 -9.53 -13.24
C LEU A 84 4.95 -10.03 -12.25
N VAL A 85 6.17 -9.51 -12.37
CA VAL A 85 7.21 -9.63 -11.34
C VAL A 85 7.24 -8.37 -10.48
N LEU A 86 7.14 -8.53 -9.16
CA LEU A 86 7.07 -7.42 -8.20
C LEU A 86 8.29 -7.41 -7.27
N TRP A 87 9.08 -6.35 -7.35
CA TRP A 87 10.25 -6.12 -6.49
C TRP A 87 9.89 -5.20 -5.31
N PRO A 88 10.67 -5.18 -4.23
CA PRO A 88 10.39 -4.34 -3.06
C PRO A 88 10.78 -2.87 -3.27
N GLU A 89 10.49 -2.03 -2.27
CA GLU A 89 10.85 -0.60 -2.27
C GLU A 89 12.37 -0.43 -2.30
N SER A 90 12.85 0.47 -3.19
CA SER A 90 14.29 0.77 -3.35
C SER A 90 15.13 -0.51 -3.37
N ALA A 91 14.80 -1.40 -4.30
CA ALA A 91 15.36 -2.75 -4.33
C ALA A 91 16.86 -2.74 -4.65
N LEU A 92 17.30 -1.79 -5.48
CA LEU A 92 18.70 -1.58 -5.83
C LEU A 92 19.16 -0.16 -5.42
N PRO A 93 20.43 0.02 -5.01
CA PRO A 93 21.03 1.33 -4.75
C PRO A 93 21.38 2.02 -6.09
N ALA A 94 20.39 2.21 -6.94
CA ALA A 94 20.53 2.78 -8.27
C ALA A 94 19.31 3.61 -8.65
N TYR A 95 19.53 4.60 -9.51
CA TYR A 95 18.46 5.29 -10.23
C TYR A 95 18.15 4.49 -11.49
N VAL A 96 17.35 3.42 -11.37
CA VAL A 96 17.16 2.42 -12.45
C VAL A 96 16.90 3.12 -13.78
N ARG A 97 15.93 4.05 -13.83
CA ARG A 97 15.51 4.78 -15.04
C ARG A 97 16.67 5.34 -15.88
N VAL A 98 17.73 5.84 -15.25
CA VAL A 98 18.84 6.56 -15.89
C VAL A 98 20.18 5.81 -15.80
N SER A 99 20.18 4.59 -15.24
CA SER A 99 21.39 3.77 -15.09
C SER A 99 21.46 2.67 -16.14
N SER A 100 22.66 2.13 -16.37
CA SER A 100 22.89 1.00 -17.29
C SER A 100 22.15 -0.28 -16.89
N VAL A 101 21.82 -0.43 -15.61
CA VAL A 101 21.06 -1.56 -15.06
C VAL A 101 19.69 -1.70 -15.73
N LYS A 102 19.09 -0.58 -16.19
CA LYS A 102 17.81 -0.63 -16.90
C LYS A 102 17.86 -1.52 -18.13
N ASN A 103 18.94 -1.47 -18.90
CA ASN A 103 19.03 -2.23 -20.15
C ASN A 103 19.04 -3.73 -19.86
N LYS A 104 19.81 -4.18 -18.86
CA LYS A 104 19.81 -5.57 -18.38
C LYS A 104 18.41 -6.01 -17.92
N LEU A 105 17.71 -5.17 -17.15
CA LEU A 105 16.35 -5.50 -16.69
C LEU A 105 15.33 -5.53 -17.83
N LYS A 106 15.46 -4.65 -18.83
CA LYS A 106 14.60 -4.65 -20.03
C LYS A 106 14.88 -5.85 -20.93
N GLU A 107 16.12 -6.32 -21.03
CA GLU A 107 16.45 -7.57 -21.72
C GLU A 107 15.74 -8.75 -21.05
N VAL A 108 15.83 -8.88 -19.72
CA VAL A 108 15.10 -9.94 -18.99
C VAL A 108 13.58 -9.86 -19.22
N VAL A 109 12.99 -8.66 -19.15
CA VAL A 109 11.56 -8.47 -19.43
C VAL A 109 11.19 -8.93 -20.85
N ARG A 110 12.04 -8.67 -21.85
CA ARG A 110 11.82 -9.08 -23.24
C ARG A 110 12.00 -10.58 -23.44
N ASP A 111 13.05 -11.16 -22.88
CA ASP A 111 13.41 -12.58 -23.04
C ASP A 111 12.31 -13.48 -22.48
N PHE A 112 11.74 -13.11 -21.32
CA PHE A 112 10.64 -13.84 -20.72
C PHE A 112 9.26 -13.38 -21.19
N ASN A 113 9.17 -12.24 -21.89
CA ASN A 113 7.92 -11.56 -22.25
C ASN A 113 6.99 -11.36 -21.03
N ILE A 114 7.56 -10.96 -19.89
CA ILE A 114 6.84 -10.75 -18.62
C ILE A 114 7.27 -9.41 -18.00
N PRO A 115 6.32 -8.49 -17.72
CA PRO A 115 6.65 -7.17 -17.20
C PRO A 115 7.07 -7.21 -15.73
N ALA A 116 7.79 -6.17 -15.30
CA ALA A 116 8.23 -6.02 -13.92
C ALA A 116 7.90 -4.64 -13.35
N LEU A 117 7.47 -4.59 -12.09
CA LEU A 117 7.40 -3.37 -11.30
C LEU A 117 8.53 -3.35 -10.28
N ILE A 118 9.47 -2.41 -10.46
CA ILE A 118 10.72 -2.35 -9.71
C ILE A 118 10.76 -1.10 -8.84
N GLY A 119 10.90 -1.28 -7.52
CA GLY A 119 11.10 -0.16 -6.60
C GLY A 119 12.50 0.42 -6.78
N THR A 120 12.59 1.73 -7.00
CA THR A 120 13.82 2.43 -7.34
C THR A 120 13.84 3.83 -6.72
N LEU A 121 15.01 4.44 -6.62
CA LEU A 121 15.07 5.88 -6.56
C LEU A 121 14.97 6.47 -7.96
N ASP A 122 14.53 7.71 -8.06
CA ASP A 122 14.55 8.46 -9.31
C ASP A 122 15.09 9.87 -9.10
N VAL A 123 15.60 10.46 -10.17
CA VAL A 123 16.14 11.81 -10.18
C VAL A 123 15.61 12.56 -11.39
N SER A 124 15.24 13.82 -11.19
CA SER A 124 14.93 14.75 -12.28
C SER A 124 15.54 16.12 -12.00
N TRP A 125 15.69 16.90 -13.06
CA TRP A 125 16.19 18.27 -13.00
C TRP A 125 15.07 19.21 -13.43
N GLN A 126 14.72 20.16 -12.57
CA GLN A 126 13.73 21.20 -12.90
C GLN A 126 14.29 22.56 -12.47
N SER A 127 14.40 23.50 -13.42
CA SER A 127 14.93 24.85 -13.16
C SER A 127 16.28 24.83 -12.42
N ASN A 128 17.22 24.00 -12.88
CA ASN A 128 18.54 23.76 -12.24
C ASN A 128 18.50 23.22 -10.80
N LYS A 129 17.34 22.81 -10.29
CA LYS A 129 17.23 22.12 -9.00
C LYS A 129 17.10 20.62 -9.22
N ARG A 130 17.99 19.87 -8.57
CA ARG A 130 17.93 18.41 -8.50
C ARG A 130 16.77 18.00 -7.59
N LYS A 131 15.87 17.17 -8.10
CA LYS A 131 14.79 16.54 -7.34
C LYS A 131 15.04 15.05 -7.27
N VAL A 132 14.97 14.48 -6.08
CA VAL A 132 15.13 13.05 -5.84
C VAL A 132 13.80 12.49 -5.37
N PHE A 133 13.40 11.34 -5.87
CA PHE A 133 12.12 10.70 -5.56
C PHE A 133 12.35 9.26 -5.09
N ASN A 134 11.54 8.83 -4.13
CA ASN A 134 11.29 7.41 -3.90
C ASN A 134 10.17 6.99 -4.87
N GLY A 135 10.39 5.92 -5.64
CA GLY A 135 9.48 5.58 -6.72
C GLY A 135 9.51 4.13 -7.16
N SER A 136 8.77 3.89 -8.22
CA SER A 136 8.64 2.59 -8.87
C SER A 136 8.69 2.79 -10.37
N ILE A 137 9.49 1.97 -11.05
CA ILE A 137 9.52 1.90 -12.50
C ILE A 137 8.81 0.63 -12.95
N TYR A 138 7.79 0.80 -13.78
CA TYR A 138 7.19 -0.27 -14.54
C TYR A 138 7.96 -0.44 -15.84
N LEU A 139 8.51 -1.63 -16.04
CA LEU A 139 9.11 -2.06 -17.29
C LEU A 139 8.15 -3.06 -17.94
N GLY A 140 7.29 -2.53 -18.81
CA GLY A 140 6.39 -3.30 -19.65
C GLY A 140 7.05 -3.75 -20.95
N ILE A 141 6.31 -4.53 -21.74
CA ILE A 141 6.74 -4.96 -23.08
C ILE A 141 6.82 -3.77 -24.03
N GLU A 142 5.79 -2.93 -24.02
CA GLU A 142 5.65 -1.77 -24.91
C GLU A 142 5.82 -0.43 -24.20
N GLU A 143 5.58 -0.37 -22.89
CA GLU A 143 5.62 0.88 -22.12
C GLU A 143 6.62 0.85 -20.95
N GLU A 144 7.23 1.99 -20.68
CA GLU A 144 7.99 2.27 -19.46
C GLU A 144 7.30 3.41 -18.72
N LYS A 145 6.99 3.23 -17.44
CA LYS A 145 6.21 4.20 -16.68
C LYS A 145 6.69 4.33 -15.26
N MET A 146 6.71 5.56 -14.74
CA MET A 146 7.12 5.86 -13.37
C MET A 146 5.92 6.12 -12.47
N TYR A 147 6.08 5.75 -11.21
CA TYR A 147 5.31 6.26 -10.09
C TYR A 147 6.28 6.86 -9.07
N HIS A 148 5.94 8.02 -8.52
CA HIS A 148 6.69 8.66 -7.43
C HIS A 148 5.80 8.70 -6.19
N LYS A 149 6.37 8.29 -5.05
CA LYS A 149 5.71 8.28 -3.74
C LYS A 149 5.12 9.65 -3.42
N ILE A 150 3.82 9.70 -3.17
CA ILE A 150 3.06 10.93 -2.92
C ILE A 150 3.13 11.28 -1.43
N PHE A 151 2.88 10.30 -0.56
CA PHE A 151 2.80 10.52 0.88
C PHE A 151 4.09 10.05 1.58
N LEU A 152 4.99 11.01 1.78
CA LEU A 152 6.30 10.81 2.38
C LEU A 152 6.22 10.65 3.91
N VAL A 153 7.16 9.90 4.48
CA VAL A 153 7.32 9.74 5.92
C VAL A 153 7.98 10.99 6.52
N PRO A 154 7.30 11.73 7.42
CA PRO A 154 7.89 12.89 8.08
C PRO A 154 9.14 12.51 8.86
N PHE A 155 10.17 13.38 8.84
CA PHE A 155 11.48 13.21 9.49
C PHE A 155 12.34 12.05 8.98
N ALA A 156 11.82 11.13 8.18
CA ALA A 156 12.63 10.10 7.52
C ALA A 156 12.91 10.45 6.05
N GLU A 157 11.91 10.97 5.32
CA GLU A 157 12.01 11.26 3.88
C GLU A 157 11.98 12.75 3.55
N TYR A 158 11.60 13.60 4.51
CA TYR A 158 11.68 15.06 4.42
C TYR A 158 11.61 15.70 5.81
N ASN A 159 12.12 16.93 5.95
CA ASN A 159 11.95 17.73 7.17
C ASN A 159 10.67 18.59 7.11
N PRO A 160 9.63 18.30 7.91
CA PRO A 160 8.38 19.07 7.90
C PRO A 160 8.54 20.49 8.46
N LEU A 161 9.57 20.76 9.28
CA LEU A 161 9.79 22.07 9.90
C LEU A 161 10.16 23.15 8.89
N THR A 162 10.67 22.77 7.72
CA THR A 162 10.98 23.68 6.61
C THR A 162 9.76 24.47 6.11
N LYS A 163 8.54 23.96 6.38
CA LYS A 163 7.27 24.60 6.02
C LYS A 163 6.74 25.57 7.08
N ILE A 164 7.38 25.67 8.24
CA ILE A 164 6.93 26.50 9.37
C ILE A 164 7.89 27.68 9.52
N ASP A 165 7.44 28.89 9.17
CA ASP A 165 8.28 30.07 9.02
C ASP A 165 9.11 30.41 10.28
N PHE A 166 8.51 30.32 11.48
CA PHE A 166 9.21 30.62 12.73
C PHE A 166 10.18 29.51 13.20
N LEU A 167 10.13 28.32 12.59
CA LEU A 167 11.04 27.19 12.88
C LEU A 167 12.10 27.01 11.80
N LYS A 168 12.15 27.87 10.77
CA LYS A 168 13.14 27.78 9.70
C LYS A 168 14.58 27.79 10.20
N ASN A 169 14.88 28.52 11.27
CA ASN A 169 16.23 28.56 11.86
C ASN A 169 16.66 27.21 12.50
N ILE A 170 15.70 26.36 12.90
CA ILE A 170 15.93 24.99 13.41
C ILE A 170 15.84 23.97 12.25
N SER A 171 15.23 24.34 11.12
CA SER A 171 15.03 23.47 9.96
C SER A 171 16.32 23.11 9.20
N TYR A 172 17.43 23.82 9.46
CA TYR A 172 18.76 23.50 8.94
C TYR A 172 19.48 22.40 9.72
N TRP A 173 18.89 21.91 10.81
CA TRP A 173 19.45 20.77 11.54
C TRP A 173 19.23 19.50 10.73
N ASP A 174 20.34 18.83 10.40
CA ASP A 174 20.30 17.55 9.71
C ASP A 174 19.91 16.44 10.69
N PHE A 175 18.64 16.02 10.62
CA PHE A 175 18.13 14.89 11.37
C PHE A 175 18.51 13.52 10.77
N GLY A 176 19.42 13.46 9.79
CA GLY A 176 19.76 12.23 9.07
C GLY A 176 18.66 11.76 8.13
N HIS A 177 17.87 12.69 7.59
CA HIS A 177 16.69 12.41 6.79
C HIS A 177 17.00 12.43 5.28
N GLY A 178 16.28 11.64 4.49
CA GLY A 178 16.26 11.79 3.05
C GLY A 178 15.68 13.16 2.67
N SER A 179 16.10 13.72 1.53
CA SER A 179 15.53 14.95 0.95
C SER A 179 14.72 14.60 -0.31
N PHE A 180 13.65 13.81 -0.11
CA PHE A 180 12.80 13.36 -1.21
C PHE A 180 11.75 14.41 -1.56
N THR A 181 11.46 14.51 -2.86
CA THR A 181 10.36 15.30 -3.40
C THR A 181 9.11 14.41 -3.48
N PRO A 182 7.94 14.89 -3.04
CA PRO A 182 6.70 14.12 -3.18
C PRO A 182 6.26 14.07 -4.65
N GLY A 183 5.75 12.92 -5.06
CA GLY A 183 5.01 12.76 -6.31
C GLY A 183 3.64 13.45 -6.26
N ILE A 184 3.03 13.63 -7.42
CA ILE A 184 1.72 14.28 -7.58
C ILE A 184 0.71 13.42 -8.35
N GLU A 185 1.18 12.36 -9.01
CA GLU A 185 0.38 11.56 -9.94
C GLU A 185 -0.07 10.24 -9.31
N HIS A 186 -1.36 9.94 -9.46
CA HIS A 186 -1.94 8.66 -9.07
C HIS A 186 -1.87 7.71 -10.26
N THR A 187 -0.69 7.09 -10.45
CA THR A 187 -0.34 6.33 -11.65
C THR A 187 -1.11 5.02 -11.77
N ILE A 188 -1.68 4.77 -12.95
CA ILE A 188 -2.19 3.46 -13.37
C ILE A 188 -1.21 2.85 -14.37
N PHE A 189 -0.81 1.61 -14.11
CA PHE A 189 -0.03 0.76 -15.00
C PHE A 189 -0.94 -0.29 -15.64
N ASN A 190 -0.58 -0.82 -16.80
CA ASN A 190 -1.41 -1.81 -17.48
C ASN A 190 -0.64 -3.12 -17.74
N ILE A 191 -1.28 -4.24 -17.41
CA ILE A 191 -0.91 -5.57 -17.88
C ILE A 191 -2.01 -6.00 -18.84
N ASP A 192 -1.70 -5.95 -20.14
CA ASP A 192 -2.69 -5.98 -21.22
C ASP A 192 -3.70 -4.83 -21.05
N SER A 193 -5.00 -5.15 -20.94
CA SER A 193 -6.09 -4.22 -20.69
C SER A 193 -6.44 -4.06 -19.20
N ILE A 194 -5.74 -4.75 -18.29
CA ILE A 194 -6.03 -4.71 -16.85
C ILE A 194 -5.14 -3.68 -16.16
N GLY A 195 -5.78 -2.58 -15.73
CA GLY A 195 -5.13 -1.54 -14.95
C GLY A 195 -4.82 -1.99 -13.53
N PHE A 196 -3.65 -1.63 -13.02
CA PHE A 196 -3.24 -1.78 -11.62
C PHE A 196 -2.48 -0.54 -11.16
N SER A 197 -2.25 -0.43 -9.85
CA SER A 197 -1.51 0.71 -9.30
C SER A 197 -0.65 0.30 -8.12
N ASN A 198 0.35 1.11 -7.82
CA ASN A 198 1.28 0.87 -6.74
C ASN A 198 1.10 1.85 -5.59
N VAL A 199 1.42 1.38 -4.39
CA VAL A 199 1.48 2.16 -3.16
C VAL A 199 2.82 1.85 -2.50
N ILE A 200 3.58 2.86 -2.10
CA ILE A 200 4.92 2.64 -1.55
C ILE A 200 4.88 2.76 -0.03
N CYS A 201 5.15 1.65 0.66
CA CYS A 201 5.43 1.60 2.09
C CYS A 201 4.33 2.28 2.91
N TYR A 202 4.70 3.31 3.67
CA TYR A 202 3.83 4.07 4.57
C TYR A 202 2.60 4.68 3.90
N GLU A 203 2.57 4.85 2.58
CA GLU A 203 1.37 5.29 1.86
C GLU A 203 0.17 4.36 2.06
N SER A 204 0.42 3.07 2.33
CA SER A 204 -0.64 2.10 2.64
C SER A 204 -1.41 2.43 3.93
N SER A 205 -0.81 3.20 4.85
CA SER A 205 -1.48 3.73 6.02
C SER A 205 -2.50 4.83 5.66
N HIS A 206 -2.36 5.48 4.51
CA HIS A 206 -3.17 6.62 4.08
C HIS A 206 -4.28 6.18 3.10
N PRO A 207 -5.52 5.96 3.56
CA PRO A 207 -6.56 5.33 2.74
C PRO A 207 -6.95 6.14 1.50
N LYS A 208 -6.78 7.47 1.53
CA LYS A 208 -7.11 8.33 0.37
C LYS A 208 -6.24 8.02 -0.85
N ILE A 209 -4.97 7.62 -0.67
CA ILE A 209 -4.07 7.28 -1.79
C ILE A 209 -4.60 6.04 -2.48
N SER A 210 -4.72 4.91 -1.77
CA SER A 210 -5.22 3.65 -2.32
C SER A 210 -6.63 3.79 -2.92
N ARG A 211 -7.52 4.57 -2.27
CA ARG A 211 -8.86 4.85 -2.80
C ARG A 211 -8.79 5.59 -4.14
N LYS A 212 -7.93 6.60 -4.27
CA LYS A 212 -7.80 7.37 -5.50
C LYS A 212 -7.23 6.51 -6.64
N MET A 213 -6.31 5.60 -6.35
CA MET A 213 -5.81 4.62 -7.34
C MET A 213 -6.94 3.72 -7.89
N ILE A 214 -7.79 3.19 -7.00
CA ILE A 214 -8.95 2.37 -7.41
C ILE A 214 -9.97 3.18 -8.22
N LEU A 215 -10.25 4.42 -7.82
CA LEU A 215 -11.14 5.31 -8.58
C LEU A 215 -10.60 5.67 -9.97
N ASN A 216 -9.28 5.69 -10.13
CA ASN A 216 -8.62 5.96 -11.41
C ASN A 216 -8.57 4.71 -12.32
N GLY A 217 -9.11 3.56 -11.89
CA GLY A 217 -9.26 2.37 -12.74
C GLY A 217 -8.41 1.17 -12.33
N ALA A 218 -7.65 1.24 -11.24
CA ALA A 218 -6.91 0.07 -10.76
C ALA A 218 -7.87 -1.07 -10.36
N ARG A 219 -7.62 -2.27 -10.90
CA ARG A 219 -8.35 -3.50 -10.62
C ARG A 219 -7.75 -4.29 -9.45
N PHE A 220 -6.46 -4.12 -9.20
CA PHE A 220 -5.74 -4.58 -8.01
C PHE A 220 -4.65 -3.57 -7.63
N LEU A 221 -4.10 -3.70 -6.43
CA LEU A 221 -3.00 -2.86 -5.96
C LEU A 221 -1.74 -3.68 -5.72
N THR A 222 -0.60 -3.06 -5.93
CA THR A 222 0.69 -3.53 -5.42
C THR A 222 1.14 -2.66 -4.26
N ILE A 223 1.90 -3.25 -3.33
CA ILE A 223 2.58 -2.49 -2.29
C ILE A 223 4.06 -2.87 -2.30
N GLN A 224 4.93 -1.87 -2.44
CA GLN A 224 6.37 -2.03 -2.31
C GLN A 224 6.81 -1.42 -0.99
N ALA A 225 7.46 -2.19 -0.12
CA ALA A 225 7.83 -1.74 1.21
C ALA A 225 9.28 -2.09 1.57
N ASN A 226 9.82 -1.36 2.55
CA ASN A 226 11.05 -1.70 3.24
C ASN A 226 10.83 -1.55 4.74
N ASP A 227 10.33 -2.61 5.38
CA ASP A 227 9.98 -2.60 6.81
C ASP A 227 11.19 -2.88 7.72
N ALA A 228 12.39 -3.04 7.14
CA ALA A 228 13.62 -3.29 7.88
C ALA A 228 13.92 -2.21 8.93
N TRP A 229 13.54 -0.96 8.65
CA TRP A 229 13.65 0.17 9.58
C TRP A 229 12.87 -0.01 10.89
N LEU A 230 11.84 -0.87 10.89
CA LEU A 230 11.03 -1.15 12.07
C LEU A 230 11.60 -2.28 12.93
N SER A 231 12.65 -2.97 12.46
CA SER A 231 13.20 -4.17 13.10
C SER A 231 12.14 -5.25 13.36
N ASN A 232 12.45 -6.27 14.18
CA ASN A 232 11.46 -7.24 14.62
C ASN A 232 10.53 -6.62 15.69
N SER A 233 9.59 -5.79 15.25
CA SER A 233 8.65 -5.09 16.13
C SER A 233 7.20 -5.25 15.68
N SER A 234 6.28 -4.86 16.56
CA SER A 234 4.84 -4.79 16.26
C SER A 234 4.54 -3.87 15.07
N GLY A 235 5.43 -2.92 14.76
CA GLY A 235 5.29 -2.03 13.61
C GLY A 235 5.21 -2.77 12.27
N VAL A 236 6.01 -3.83 12.09
CA VAL A 236 5.98 -4.67 10.87
C VAL A 236 4.61 -5.33 10.71
N ILE A 237 4.08 -5.90 11.80
CA ILE A 237 2.77 -6.55 11.81
C ILE A 237 1.68 -5.53 11.53
N GLN A 238 1.69 -4.40 12.24
CA GLN A 238 0.70 -3.33 12.04
C GLN A 238 0.71 -2.79 10.61
N HIS A 239 1.89 -2.63 9.99
CA HIS A 239 2.00 -2.18 8.61
C HIS A 239 1.38 -3.19 7.62
N PHE A 240 1.59 -4.49 7.83
CA PHE A 240 0.93 -5.54 7.04
C PHE A 240 -0.60 -5.54 7.25
N GLU A 241 -1.06 -5.35 8.49
CA GLU A 241 -2.49 -5.27 8.81
C GLU A 241 -3.17 -4.04 8.19
N LEU A 242 -2.46 -2.92 8.09
CA LEU A 242 -2.95 -1.75 7.34
C LEU A 242 -3.17 -2.07 5.86
N ALA A 243 -2.27 -2.84 5.23
CA ALA A 243 -2.49 -3.33 3.87
C ALA A 243 -3.75 -4.22 3.78
N ARG A 244 -3.99 -5.09 4.77
CA ARG A 244 -5.23 -5.89 4.83
C ARG A 244 -6.48 -5.03 4.93
N LEU A 245 -6.44 -3.96 5.73
CA LEU A 245 -7.54 -3.01 5.81
C LEU A 245 -7.81 -2.33 4.47
N ARG A 246 -6.78 -1.94 3.71
CA ARG A 246 -6.95 -1.37 2.36
C ARG A 246 -7.65 -2.36 1.41
N ALA A 247 -7.29 -3.65 1.44
CA ALA A 247 -7.92 -4.68 0.62
C ALA A 247 -9.42 -4.83 0.95
N VAL A 248 -9.77 -4.83 2.25
CA VAL A 248 -11.15 -4.91 2.75
C VAL A 248 -11.96 -3.67 2.38
N GLU A 249 -11.40 -2.48 2.62
CA GLU A 249 -12.04 -1.21 2.32
C GLU A 249 -12.38 -1.08 0.84
N LEU A 250 -11.46 -1.47 -0.03
CA LEU A 250 -11.56 -1.26 -1.47
C LEU A 250 -12.09 -2.46 -2.23
N ARG A 251 -12.25 -3.61 -1.55
CA ARG A 251 -12.69 -4.89 -2.13
C ARG A 251 -11.85 -5.28 -3.35
N THR A 252 -10.54 -5.24 -3.16
CA THR A 252 -9.54 -5.47 -4.20
C THR A 252 -8.41 -6.35 -3.65
N GLY A 253 -7.79 -7.14 -4.52
CA GLY A 253 -6.59 -7.89 -4.16
C GLY A 253 -5.38 -6.97 -4.04
N ILE A 254 -4.45 -7.36 -3.17
CA ILE A 254 -3.17 -6.67 -3.00
C ILE A 254 -2.01 -7.66 -3.09
N ALA A 255 -1.01 -7.35 -3.90
CA ALA A 255 0.29 -8.02 -3.92
C ALA A 255 1.33 -7.14 -3.22
N ARG A 256 1.87 -7.58 -2.09
CA ARG A 256 2.84 -6.83 -1.29
C ARG A 256 4.22 -7.47 -1.37
N SER A 257 5.21 -6.70 -1.82
CA SER A 257 6.65 -7.03 -1.78
C SER A 257 7.35 -6.13 -0.76
N ALA A 258 7.92 -6.75 0.27
CA ALA A 258 8.74 -6.08 1.26
C ALA A 258 10.22 -6.48 1.08
N ASN A 259 11.14 -5.56 1.35
CA ASN A 259 12.58 -5.85 1.37
C ASN A 259 12.91 -6.84 2.51
N THR A 260 12.79 -6.34 3.74
CA THR A 260 12.65 -7.11 4.98
C THR A 260 11.31 -6.67 5.56
N GLY A 261 10.46 -7.62 5.95
CA GLY A 261 9.06 -7.34 6.25
C GLY A 261 8.18 -8.55 5.96
N ILE A 262 6.86 -8.36 5.96
CA ILE A 262 5.93 -9.40 5.54
C ILE A 262 5.51 -9.14 4.09
N SER A 263 5.97 -9.97 3.17
CA SER A 263 5.45 -10.03 1.79
C SER A 263 4.26 -10.98 1.72
N GLY A 264 3.34 -10.75 0.78
CA GLY A 264 2.17 -11.62 0.66
C GLY A 264 1.13 -11.20 -0.38
N ILE A 265 0.20 -12.11 -0.62
CA ILE A 265 -1.07 -11.81 -1.29
C ILE A 265 -2.15 -11.58 -0.24
N ILE A 266 -2.95 -10.55 -0.43
CA ILE A 266 -4.11 -10.22 0.38
C ILE A 266 -5.35 -10.19 -0.52
N TYR A 267 -6.40 -10.89 -0.12
CA TYR A 267 -7.66 -10.98 -0.85
C TYR A 267 -8.65 -9.87 -0.44
N PRO A 268 -9.70 -9.61 -1.24
CA PRO A 268 -10.70 -8.58 -0.97
C PRO A 268 -11.47 -8.68 0.36
N ASP A 269 -11.45 -9.84 1.02
CA ASP A 269 -12.01 -10.07 2.36
C ASP A 269 -10.98 -9.88 3.49
N GLY A 270 -9.72 -9.60 3.14
CA GLY A 270 -8.61 -9.44 4.07
C GLY A 270 -7.92 -10.75 4.46
N LYS A 271 -8.32 -11.91 3.94
CA LYS A 271 -7.53 -13.13 4.09
C LYS A 271 -6.27 -13.06 3.25
N THR A 272 -5.30 -13.93 3.52
CA THR A 272 -4.02 -13.94 2.83
C THR A 272 -3.82 -15.20 2.02
N GLY A 273 -3.44 -15.06 0.75
CA GLY A 273 -3.15 -16.18 -0.15
C GLY A 273 -1.81 -16.85 0.11
N GLY A 274 -0.95 -16.24 0.91
CA GLY A 274 0.38 -16.73 1.22
C GLY A 274 1.21 -15.58 1.76
N LYS A 275 2.25 -15.90 2.55
CA LYS A 275 3.15 -14.91 3.13
C LYS A 275 4.58 -15.40 3.11
N ILE A 276 5.51 -14.48 2.92
CA ILE A 276 6.90 -14.64 3.36
C ILE A 276 7.01 -13.88 4.68
N PRO A 277 7.33 -14.55 5.81
CA PRO A 277 7.49 -13.90 7.11
C PRO A 277 8.57 -12.82 7.11
N PHE A 278 8.57 -11.99 8.15
CA PHE A 278 9.69 -11.10 8.46
C PHE A 278 11.00 -11.88 8.56
N ASP A 279 12.10 -11.26 8.13
CA ASP A 279 13.46 -11.81 8.18
C ASP A 279 13.70 -13.11 7.37
N ASN A 280 12.86 -13.36 6.37
CA ASN A 280 13.04 -14.49 5.46
C ASN A 280 13.34 -14.01 4.04
N GLN A 281 14.22 -14.70 3.33
CA GLN A 281 14.43 -14.49 1.89
C GLN A 281 13.56 -15.45 1.08
N GLY A 282 12.96 -14.99 -0.02
CA GLY A 282 12.27 -15.89 -0.95
C GLY A 282 11.47 -15.20 -2.04
N VAL A 283 10.77 -16.04 -2.81
CA VAL A 283 9.84 -15.62 -3.86
C VAL A 283 8.48 -16.26 -3.61
N LEU A 284 7.44 -15.44 -3.49
CA LEU A 284 6.07 -15.91 -3.37
C LEU A 284 5.37 -15.81 -4.73
N LYS A 285 4.87 -16.94 -5.23
CA LYS A 285 4.14 -17.05 -6.50
C LYS A 285 2.69 -17.33 -6.20
N ASN A 286 1.77 -16.43 -6.55
CA ASN A 286 0.34 -16.64 -6.30
C ASN A 286 -0.54 -15.67 -7.12
N ASN A 287 -1.86 -15.86 -7.05
CA ASN A 287 -2.87 -15.09 -7.76
C ASN A 287 -3.35 -13.89 -6.94
N VAL A 288 -3.28 -12.69 -7.51
CA VAL A 288 -3.94 -11.50 -6.97
C VAL A 288 -5.32 -11.36 -7.61
N ILE A 289 -6.35 -11.24 -6.77
CA ILE A 289 -7.75 -11.17 -7.20
C ILE A 289 -8.09 -9.77 -7.68
N LEU A 290 -8.72 -9.67 -8.85
CA LEU A 290 -9.20 -8.41 -9.41
C LEU A 290 -10.51 -8.01 -8.72
N ASN A 291 -10.65 -6.73 -8.41
CA ASN A 291 -11.95 -6.19 -8.00
C ASN A 291 -12.95 -6.34 -9.16
N ASN A 292 -14.26 -6.43 -8.85
CA ASN A 292 -15.34 -6.51 -9.84
C ASN A 292 -16.24 -5.25 -9.80
N GLY A 293 -15.73 -4.16 -9.25
CA GLY A 293 -16.45 -2.91 -9.07
C GLY A 293 -16.03 -2.20 -7.78
N LEU A 294 -16.56 -0.98 -7.61
CA LEU A 294 -16.23 -0.14 -6.47
C LEU A 294 -17.03 -0.52 -5.22
N SER A 295 -16.36 -0.68 -4.08
CA SER A 295 -16.98 -0.81 -2.78
C SER A 295 -17.73 0.46 -2.36
N ILE A 296 -18.54 0.39 -1.29
CA ILE A 296 -19.21 1.56 -0.70
C ILE A 296 -18.16 2.59 -0.26
N TYR A 297 -17.09 2.15 0.40
CA TYR A 297 -16.00 3.04 0.81
C TYR A 297 -15.23 3.62 -0.38
N ALA A 298 -14.98 2.85 -1.43
CA ALA A 298 -14.35 3.37 -2.63
C ALA A 298 -15.20 4.49 -3.25
N LYS A 299 -16.53 4.34 -3.31
CA LYS A 299 -17.45 5.38 -3.82
C LYS A 299 -17.52 6.61 -2.92
N PHE A 300 -17.80 6.43 -1.63
CA PHE A 300 -18.17 7.54 -0.74
C PHE A 300 -17.08 8.00 0.24
N GLY A 301 -15.99 7.23 0.38
CA GLY A 301 -14.92 7.52 1.33
C GLY A 301 -15.45 7.58 2.77
N SER A 302 -14.98 8.57 3.53
CA SER A 302 -15.30 8.72 4.96
C SER A 302 -16.65 9.38 5.25
N VAL A 303 -17.53 9.55 4.26
CA VAL A 303 -18.86 10.19 4.45
C VAL A 303 -19.65 9.52 5.59
N PHE A 304 -19.67 8.18 5.64
CA PHE A 304 -20.33 7.46 6.73
C PHE A 304 -19.76 7.82 8.10
N ALA A 305 -18.43 7.89 8.23
CA ALA A 305 -17.78 8.27 9.49
C ALA A 305 -18.11 9.72 9.89
N TYR A 306 -18.19 10.65 8.93
CA TYR A 306 -18.60 12.02 9.21
C TYR A 306 -20.05 12.13 9.67
N ILE A 307 -20.96 11.34 9.09
CA ILE A 307 -22.36 11.27 9.56
C ILE A 307 -22.40 10.76 11.00
N CYS A 308 -21.68 9.68 11.32
CA CYS A 308 -21.58 9.17 12.70
C CYS A 308 -21.03 10.21 13.67
N LEU A 309 -20.00 10.96 13.26
CA LEU A 309 -19.40 12.02 14.07
C LEU A 309 -20.42 13.14 14.35
N ILE A 310 -21.14 13.61 13.32
CA ILE A 310 -22.16 14.66 13.46
C ILE A 310 -23.28 14.20 14.41
N ILE A 311 -23.78 12.97 14.23
CA ILE A 311 -24.81 12.40 15.11
C ILE A 311 -24.31 12.31 16.56
N SER A 312 -23.06 11.92 16.76
CA SER A 312 -22.44 11.83 18.09
C SER A 312 -22.32 13.20 18.76
N ILE A 313 -21.93 14.23 18.01
CA ILE A 313 -21.84 15.61 18.50
C ILE A 313 -23.23 16.15 18.84
N LEU A 314 -24.21 16.03 17.93
CA LEU A 314 -25.58 16.51 18.16
C LEU A 314 -26.22 15.81 19.37
N SER A 315 -26.10 14.49 19.48
CA SER A 315 -26.67 13.73 20.60
C SER A 315 -26.04 14.12 21.94
N THR A 316 -24.71 14.25 22.01
CA THR A 316 -24.01 14.70 23.22
C THR A 316 -24.43 16.12 23.60
N THR A 317 -24.56 17.01 22.63
CA THR A 317 -24.94 18.41 22.83
C THR A 317 -26.37 18.53 23.36
N CYS A 318 -27.33 17.83 22.75
CA CYS A 318 -28.71 17.75 23.24
C CYS A 318 -28.78 17.22 24.68
N LEU A 319 -28.00 16.20 25.03
CA LEU A 319 -27.95 15.68 26.41
C LEU A 319 -27.42 16.70 27.41
N CYS A 320 -26.41 17.49 27.04
CA CYS A 320 -25.88 18.56 27.88
C CYS A 320 -26.90 19.68 28.11
N PHE A 321 -27.65 20.10 27.07
CA PHE A 321 -28.70 21.10 27.21
C PHE A 321 -29.87 20.60 28.06
N LEU A 322 -30.31 19.35 27.87
CA LEU A 322 -31.39 18.76 28.66
C LEU A 322 -31.02 18.58 30.15
N LYS A 323 -29.73 18.44 30.48
CA LYS A 323 -29.25 18.44 31.87
C LYS A 323 -29.20 19.82 32.51
N LYS A 324 -29.02 20.89 31.73
CA LYS A 324 -29.04 22.28 32.24
C LYS A 324 -30.45 22.81 32.50
N ILE A 325 -31.47 22.22 31.89
CA ILE A 325 -32.89 22.60 32.03
C ILE A 325 -33.55 21.89 33.23
N LYS A 326 -32.85 20.97 33.90
CA LYS A 326 -33.29 20.29 35.11
C LYS A 326 -32.55 20.79 36.33
#